data_AF-A0A0F9J1E4-F1
#
_entry.id   AF-A0A0F9J1E4-F1
#
_cell.length_a   1.000
_cell.length_b   1.000
_cell.length_c   1.000
_cell.angle_alpha   90.00
_cell.angle_beta   90.00
_cell.angle_gamma   90.00
#
_symmetry.space_group_name_H-M   'P 1'
#
loop_
_entity.id
_entity.type
_entity.pdbx_description
1 polymer ?
#
loop_
_entity_poly.entity_id
_entity_poly.type
_entity_poly.pdbx_seq_one_letter_code
_entity_poly.pdbx_strand_id
1 'polypeptide(L)' 'MKIQDRIKRLTGVVNAHWDSEHSRLVVFYHAIPLDTIKIRVVGEIASIQLQRSVEEFTFWEV' A
#
# COMPACT_ATOMS: atom_id res chain seq x y z
N MET A 1 -4.41 -1.92 14.86
CA MET A 1 -4.90 -1.23 13.64
C MET A 1 -4.30 -1.95 12.44
N LYS A 2 -5.08 -2.29 11.41
CA LYS A 2 -4.57 -3.05 10.24
C LYS A 2 -3.79 -2.10 9.32
N ILE A 3 -2.82 -2.64 8.57
CA ILE A 3 -1.96 -1.87 7.65
C ILE A 3 -2.78 -1.09 6.61
N GLN A 4 -3.84 -1.71 6.07
CA GLN A 4 -4.76 -1.08 5.13
C GLN A 4 -5.44 0.17 5.71
N ASP A 5 -5.76 0.19 7.01
CA ASP A 5 -6.43 1.33 7.64
C ASP A 5 -5.48 2.53 7.77
N ARG A 6 -4.16 2.27 7.89
CA ARG A 6 -3.13 3.32 7.91
C ARG A 6 -2.90 3.87 6.50
N ILE A 7 -2.81 2.98 5.52
CA ILE A 7 -2.61 3.37 4.12
C ILE A 7 -3.81 4.19 3.61
N LYS A 8 -5.05 3.86 4.01
CA LYS A 8 -6.25 4.67 3.70
C LYS A 8 -6.18 6.12 4.22
N ARG A 9 -5.36 6.41 5.22
CA ARG A 9 -5.19 7.77 5.78
C ARG A 9 -4.14 8.58 5.02
N LEU A 10 -3.36 7.94 4.14
CA LEU A 10 -2.37 8.65 3.34
C LEU A 10 -3.07 9.55 2.32
N THR A 11 -2.60 10.79 2.21
CA THR A 11 -3.13 11.74 1.24
C THR A 11 -3.04 11.18 -0.18
N GLY A 12 -4.17 11.19 -0.89
CA GLY A 12 -4.33 10.70 -2.26
C GLY A 12 -4.41 9.18 -2.43
N VAL A 13 -4.43 8.42 -1.34
CA VAL A 13 -5.00 7.07 -1.35
C VAL A 13 -6.52 7.20 -1.23
N VAL A 14 -7.23 6.61 -2.17
CA VAL A 14 -8.70 6.53 -2.21
C VAL A 14 -9.17 5.37 -1.37
N ASN A 15 -8.50 4.23 -1.51
CA ASN A 15 -8.84 3.01 -0.79
C ASN A 15 -7.62 2.09 -0.74
N ALA A 16 -7.58 1.21 0.26
CA ALA A 16 -6.60 0.14 0.34
C ALA A 16 -7.21 -1.09 1.00
N HIS A 17 -6.89 -2.27 0.51
CA HIS A 17 -7.31 -3.52 1.13
C HIS A 17 -6.30 -4.62 0.89
N TRP A 18 -6.29 -5.60 1.79
CA TRP A 18 -5.55 -6.83 1.61
C TRP A 18 -6.36 -7.81 0.73
N ASP A 19 -5.76 -8.22 -0.38
CA ASP A 19 -6.24 -9.28 -1.25
C ASP A 19 -5.61 -10.60 -0.78
N SER A 20 -6.36 -11.35 0.02
CA SER A 20 -5.90 -12.61 0.62
C SER A 20 -5.67 -13.73 -0.40
N GLU A 21 -6.36 -13.69 -1.55
CA GLU A 21 -6.23 -14.71 -2.60
C GLU A 21 -4.84 -14.64 -3.24
N HIS A 22 -4.37 -13.42 -3.50
CA HIS A 22 -3.06 -13.17 -4.11
C HIS A 22 -1.99 -12.73 -3.11
N SER A 23 -2.29 -12.78 -1.81
CA SER A 23 -1.38 -12.35 -0.72
C SER A 23 -0.73 -10.98 -0.96
N ARG A 24 -1.51 -10.00 -1.42
CA ARG A 24 -1.02 -8.67 -1.79
C ARG A 24 -1.87 -7.55 -1.21
N LEU A 25 -1.25 -6.38 -1.11
CA LEU A 25 -1.94 -5.14 -0.73
C LEU A 25 -2.32 -4.36 -2.00
N VAL A 26 -3.62 -4.14 -2.19
CA VAL A 26 -4.14 -3.35 -3.32
C VAL A 26 -4.41 -1.92 -2.84
N VAL A 27 -3.88 -0.94 -3.57
CA VAL A 27 -3.99 0.49 -3.24
C VAL A 27 -4.57 1.25 -4.43
N PHE A 28 -5.71 1.90 -4.23
CA PHE A 28 -6.32 2.81 -5.19
C PHE A 28 -5.92 4.24 -4.84
N TYR A 29 -5.48 5.02 -5.83
CA TYR A 29 -5.02 6.39 -5.62
C TYR A 29 -5.51 7.32 -6.73
N HIS A 30 -5.62 8.63 -6.45
CA HIS A 30 -6.04 9.65 -7.42
C HIS A 30 -4.91 10.63 -7.68
N ALA A 31 -4.70 11.00 -8.96
CA ALA A 31 -4.01 12.22 -9.41
C ALA A 31 -2.66 12.58 -8.75
N ILE A 32 -1.98 11.61 -8.13
CA ILE A 32 -0.63 11.73 -7.58
C ILE A 32 0.28 10.79 -8.38
N PRO A 33 1.52 11.18 -8.70
CA PRO A 33 2.49 10.28 -9.33
C PRO A 33 2.61 8.96 -8.57
N LEU A 34 2.64 7.85 -9.31
CA LEU A 34 2.74 6.50 -8.76
C LEU A 34 3.91 6.37 -7.77
N ASP A 35 5.06 6.97 -8.08
CA ASP A 35 6.25 6.91 -7.22
C ASP A 35 6.04 7.58 -5.85
N THR A 36 5.26 8.67 -5.81
CA THR A 36 4.92 9.32 -4.54
C THR A 36 4.05 8.42 -3.68
N ILE A 37 3.10 7.70 -4.30
CA ILE A 37 2.26 6.72 -3.59
C ILE A 37 3.10 5.55 -3.09
N LYS A 38 4.01 5.02 -3.92
CA LYS A 38 4.93 3.95 -3.53
C LYS A 38 5.75 4.31 -2.30
N ILE A 39 6.40 5.48 -2.29
CA ILE A 39 7.22 5.95 -1.17
C ILE A 39 6.40 6.01 0.13
N ARG A 40 5.19 6.57 0.06
CA ARG A 40 4.32 6.69 1.24
C ARG A 40 3.88 5.33 1.77
N VAL A 41 3.46 4.43 0.89
CA VAL A 41 3.04 3.08 1.26
C VAL A 41 4.20 2.30 1.89
N VAL A 42 5.39 2.36 1.29
CA VAL A 42 6.61 1.72 1.83
C VAL A 42 6.96 2.28 3.21
N GLY A 43 6.90 3.60 3.38
CA GLY A 43 7.14 4.24 4.68
C GLY A 43 6.15 3.77 5.76
N GLU A 44 4.86 3.69 5.41
CA GLU A 44 3.84 3.17 6.31
C GLU A 44 4.10 1.71 6.70
N ILE A 45 4.52 0.85 5.77
CA ILE A 45 4.81 -0.56 6.05
C ILE A 45 6.04 -0.72 6.94
N ALA A 46 7.13 -0.01 6.59
CA ALA A 46 8.37 -0.04 7.36
C ALA A 46 8.14 0.39 8.81
N SER A 47 7.27 1.38 9.04
CA SER A 47 6.93 1.85 10.39
C SER A 47 6.20 0.83 11.27
N ILE A 48 5.61 -0.23 10.70
CA ILE A 48 4.91 -1.29 11.45
C ILE A 48 5.83 -2.49 11.72
N GLN A 49 7.14 -2.43 11.40
CA GLN A 49 8.05 -3.59 11.47
C GLN A 49 7.51 -4.83 10.73
N LEU A 50 6.71 -4.62 9.67
CA LEU A 50 6.08 -5.68 8.87
C LEU A 50 7.03 -6.25 7.80
N GLN A 51 8.34 -6.12 8.05
CA GLN A 51 9.44 -6.30 7.09
C GLN A 51 9.59 -7.74 6.56
N ARG A 52 8.81 -8.71 7.06
CA ARG A 52 8.90 -10.13 6.67
C ARG A 52 7.67 -10.70 5.95
N SER A 53 6.56 -9.96 5.83
CA SER A 53 5.32 -10.50 5.21
C SER A 53 4.88 -9.75 3.96
N VAL A 54 5.65 -8.75 3.51
CA VAL A 54 5.32 -7.95 2.32
C VAL A 54 6.47 -8.04 1.30
N GLU A 55 6.99 -9.25 1.08
CA GLU A 55 8.09 -9.52 0.14
C GLU A 55 7.66 -9.53 -1.34
N GLU A 56 6.39 -9.28 -1.69
CA GLU A 56 5.98 -9.29 -3.10
C GLU A 56 5.04 -8.11 -3.44
N PHE A 57 5.62 -6.90 -3.51
CA PHE A 57 4.95 -5.74 -4.09
C PHE A 57 4.84 -5.89 -5.60
N THR A 58 3.73 -6.46 -6.07
CA THR A 58 3.49 -6.50 -7.51
C THR A 58 2.62 -5.32 -7.93
N PHE A 59 3.24 -4.35 -8.61
CA PHE A 59 2.58 -3.28 -9.34
C PHE A 59 2.45 -3.70 -10.81
N TRP A 60 1.26 -3.60 -11.38
CA TRP A 60 1.06 -3.65 -12.83
C TRP A 60 0.41 -2.35 -13.27
N GLU A 61 1.05 -1.68 -14.23
CA GLU A 61 0.43 -0.60 -15.01
C GLU A 61 -0.76 -1.18 -15.79
N VAL A 62 -1.89 -0.47 -15.75
CA VAL A 62 -2.91 -0.55 -16.78
C VAL A 62 -3.22 0.87 -17.23
#